data_AF-A0A0T6ZVB6-F1
#
_entry.id   AF-A0A0T6ZVB6-F1
#
_cell.length_a   1.000
_cell.length_b   1.000
_cell.length_c   1.000
_cell.angle_alpha   90.00
_cell.angle_beta   90.00
_cell.angle_gamma   90.00
#
_symmetry.space_group_name_H-M   'P 1'
#
loop_
_entity.id
_entity.type
_entity.pdbx_description
1 polymer ?
#
loop_
_entity_poly.entity_id
_entity_poly.type
_entity_poly.pdbx_seq_one_letter_code
_entity_poly.pdbx_strand_id
1 'polypeptide(L)'
;MSNRLLTYNPETEGAEGGLLIMGAPTRAAQPQPSTELEELELGSAFLEATSTSELASVVNRILRHGALLAGKPIASQVVQHLGARLNRAGQSVRTLLAPPAGRSDTAPSEAMERITGAELEGLSDEDKEFETARAFVRFAMEAGRLAARAPSTQPPAAVATAAARVAARRHAPGLDFVQLVPGFRARRAIRRQSFA
;
A
#
# COMPACT_ATOMS: atom_id res chain seq x y z
N MET A 1 54.95 32.01 -47.37
CA MET A 1 54.64 30.75 -48.08
C MET A 1 53.86 29.85 -47.14
N SER A 2 52.85 29.20 -47.71
CA SER A 2 51.78 28.34 -47.21
C SER A 2 52.06 27.34 -46.07
N ASN A 3 51.01 27.16 -45.26
CA ASN A 3 50.43 25.92 -44.71
C ASN A 3 51.31 24.86 -44.02
N ARG A 4 50.93 24.50 -42.78
CA ARG A 4 50.40 23.15 -42.45
C ARG A 4 49.80 23.05 -41.03
N LEU A 5 48.48 22.83 -40.99
CA LEU A 5 47.73 21.79 -40.23
C LEU A 5 47.99 21.71 -38.72
N LEU A 6 47.10 22.18 -37.84
CA LEU A 6 45.88 21.48 -37.39
C LEU A 6 46.05 19.95 -37.26
N THR A 7 46.58 19.52 -36.12
CA THR A 7 46.13 18.27 -35.49
C THR A 7 45.16 18.63 -34.38
N TYR A 8 43.88 18.61 -34.74
CA TYR A 8 42.75 18.50 -33.83
C TYR A 8 42.89 17.18 -33.06
N ASN A 9 42.94 17.25 -31.73
CA ASN A 9 42.92 16.08 -30.84
C ASN A 9 41.65 16.17 -29.97
N PRO A 10 40.56 15.51 -30.35
CA PRO A 10 39.27 15.65 -29.69
C PRO A 10 38.96 14.49 -28.76
N GLU A 11 39.77 14.25 -27.73
CA GLU A 11 39.31 13.37 -26.65
C GLU A 11 39.69 13.95 -25.30
N THR A 12 38.69 13.96 -24.42
CA THR A 12 38.69 14.37 -23.01
C THR A 12 38.46 15.86 -22.74
N GLU A 13 37.30 16.34 -23.21
CA GLU A 13 36.53 17.35 -22.48
C GLU A 13 36.30 16.89 -21.03
N GLY A 14 36.68 17.75 -20.09
CA GLY A 14 35.79 18.18 -19.01
C GLY A 14 35.30 17.12 -18.04
N ALA A 15 36.11 16.81 -17.04
CA ALA A 15 35.60 16.50 -15.70
C ALA A 15 36.51 17.15 -14.66
N GLU A 16 36.62 18.48 -14.77
CA GLU A 16 37.18 19.31 -13.71
C GLU A 16 36.25 19.24 -12.49
N GLY A 17 36.84 19.02 -11.32
CA GLY A 17 36.09 18.95 -10.06
C GLY A 17 36.56 17.86 -9.10
N GLY A 18 37.64 17.16 -9.40
CA GLY A 18 38.32 16.27 -8.45
C GLY A 18 39.13 17.06 -7.41
N LEU A 19 38.47 17.83 -6.53
CA LEU A 19 39.09 18.37 -5.32
C LEU A 19 38.01 18.88 -4.34
N LEU A 20 37.34 17.94 -3.67
CA LEU A 20 36.77 18.22 -2.35
C LEU A 20 37.64 17.56 -1.29
N ILE A 21 38.39 18.45 -0.64
CA ILE A 21 38.92 18.34 0.72
C ILE A 21 37.89 17.62 1.61
N MET A 22 38.39 16.66 2.40
CA MET A 22 37.71 15.89 3.46
C MET A 22 37.16 14.52 3.02
N GLY A 23 37.90 13.47 3.41
CA GLY A 23 37.61 12.07 3.16
C GLY A 23 36.38 11.55 3.90
N ALA A 24 35.22 11.69 3.28
CA ALA A 24 34.08 10.82 3.50
C ALA A 24 33.65 10.27 2.15
N PRO A 25 33.36 8.97 2.00
CA PRO A 25 32.61 8.54 0.84
C PRO A 25 31.28 9.31 0.89
N THR A 26 31.07 10.25 -0.03
CA THR A 26 29.73 10.68 -0.42
C THR A 26 29.06 9.42 -0.90
N ARG A 27 28.41 8.70 0.03
CA ARG A 27 27.42 7.68 -0.28
C ARG A 27 26.48 8.40 -1.22
N ALA A 28 26.58 8.08 -2.51
CA ALA A 28 25.71 8.61 -3.53
C ALA A 28 24.32 8.61 -2.90
N ALA A 29 23.72 9.79 -2.77
CA ALA A 29 22.33 9.91 -2.40
C ALA A 29 21.59 9.18 -3.51
N GLN A 30 21.41 7.87 -3.34
CA GLN A 30 20.50 7.09 -4.16
C GLN A 30 19.19 7.88 -4.08
N PRO A 31 18.57 8.24 -5.22
CA PRO A 31 17.26 8.85 -5.20
C PRO A 31 16.38 7.90 -4.40
N GLN A 32 16.09 8.28 -3.16
CA GLN A 32 15.12 7.53 -2.37
C GLN A 32 13.84 7.66 -3.18
N PRO A 33 13.19 6.56 -3.56
CA PRO A 33 11.89 6.69 -4.18
C PRO A 33 11.04 7.48 -3.18
N SER A 34 10.51 8.61 -3.62
CA SER A 34 9.68 9.44 -2.76
C SER A 34 8.43 8.62 -2.47
N THR A 35 8.35 8.11 -1.24
CA THR A 35 7.24 7.26 -0.81
C THR A 35 5.88 7.93 -1.03
N GLU A 36 5.86 9.27 -1.04
CA GLU A 36 4.69 10.07 -1.38
C GLU A 36 4.31 9.96 -2.86
N LEU A 37 5.27 10.06 -3.80
CA LEU A 37 4.98 9.92 -5.23
C LEU A 37 4.47 8.51 -5.55
N GLU A 38 5.10 7.48 -4.99
CA GLU A 38 4.66 6.10 -5.18
C GLU A 38 3.28 5.85 -4.54
N GLU A 39 2.99 6.47 -3.40
CA GLU A 39 1.67 6.39 -2.79
C GLU A 39 0.60 7.02 -3.70
N LEU A 40 0.89 8.16 -4.32
CA LEU A 40 -0.01 8.81 -5.28
C LEU A 40 -0.24 7.92 -6.50
N GLU A 41 0.82 7.37 -7.10
CA GLU A 41 0.72 6.47 -8.25
C GLU A 41 -0.06 5.19 -7.94
N LEU A 42 0.20 4.57 -6.80
CA LEU A 42 -0.52 3.37 -6.36
C LEU A 42 -1.97 3.68 -6.00
N GLY A 43 -2.27 4.89 -5.49
CA GLY A 43 -3.61 5.38 -5.22
C GLY A 43 -4.42 5.51 -6.51
N SER A 44 -3.86 6.17 -7.52
CA SER A 44 -4.50 6.28 -8.84
C SER A 44 -4.71 4.90 -9.47
N ALA A 45 -3.68 4.05 -9.47
CA ALA A 45 -3.79 2.69 -10.01
C ALA A 45 -4.85 1.84 -9.28
N PHE A 46 -5.09 2.09 -8.00
CA PHE A 46 -6.14 1.41 -7.24
C PHE A 46 -7.55 1.84 -7.66
N LEU A 47 -7.76 3.14 -7.92
CA LEU A 47 -9.03 3.67 -8.45
C LEU A 47 -9.28 3.19 -9.88
N GLU A 48 -8.24 3.15 -10.71
CA GLU A 48 -8.32 2.70 -12.11
C GLU A 48 -8.54 1.21 -12.28
N ALA A 49 -8.18 0.39 -11.29
CA ALA A 49 -8.47 -1.03 -11.33
C ALA A 49 -9.97 -1.21 -11.52
N THR A 50 -10.42 -1.92 -12.56
CA THR A 50 -11.83 -2.18 -12.84
C THR A 50 -12.20 -3.63 -12.51
N SER A 51 -11.25 -4.55 -12.68
CA SER A 51 -11.44 -5.99 -12.43
C SER A 51 -10.81 -6.48 -11.11
N THR A 52 -11.23 -7.67 -10.66
CA THR A 52 -10.61 -8.33 -9.48
C THR A 52 -9.17 -8.75 -9.74
N SER A 53 -8.82 -9.09 -10.99
CA SER A 53 -7.46 -9.40 -11.42
C SER A 53 -6.54 -8.18 -11.40
N GLU A 54 -7.03 -7.02 -11.87
CA GLU A 54 -6.28 -5.76 -11.80
C GLU A 54 -6.06 -5.33 -10.35
N LEU A 55 -7.11 -5.39 -9.53
CA LEU A 55 -6.98 -5.12 -8.10
C LEU A 55 -5.92 -6.02 -7.45
N ALA A 56 -5.92 -7.32 -7.76
CA ALA A 56 -4.91 -8.24 -7.24
C ALA A 56 -3.49 -7.90 -7.73
N SER A 57 -3.33 -7.42 -8.96
CA SER A 57 -2.05 -6.93 -9.48
C SER A 57 -1.57 -5.68 -8.72
N VAL A 58 -2.47 -4.70 -8.50
CA VAL A 58 -2.19 -3.49 -7.74
C VAL A 58 -1.80 -3.83 -6.30
N VAL A 59 -2.57 -4.68 -5.60
CA VAL A 59 -2.25 -5.14 -4.25
C VAL A 59 -0.87 -5.82 -4.19
N ASN A 60 -0.54 -6.65 -5.18
CA ASN A 60 0.79 -7.26 -5.26
C ASN A 60 1.91 -6.24 -5.46
N ARG A 61 1.70 -5.19 -6.26
CA ARG A 61 2.65 -4.08 -6.42
C ARG A 61 2.85 -3.34 -5.09
N ILE A 62 1.76 -3.03 -4.39
CA ILE A 62 1.80 -2.37 -3.06
C ILE A 62 2.59 -3.22 -2.06
N LEU A 63 2.34 -4.54 -1.99
CA LEU A 63 3.06 -5.45 -1.09
C LEU A 63 4.55 -5.54 -1.41
N ARG A 64 4.92 -5.59 -2.69
CA ARG A 64 6.32 -5.57 -3.12
C ARG A 64 7.00 -4.27 -2.71
N HIS A 65 6.32 -3.14 -2.89
CA HIS A 65 6.82 -1.85 -2.46
C HIS A 65 7.05 -1.80 -0.93
N GLY A 66 6.08 -2.25 -0.13
CA GLY A 66 6.24 -2.37 1.33
C GLY A 66 7.41 -3.28 1.74
N ALA A 67 7.65 -4.37 1.00
CA ALA A 67 8.79 -5.26 1.21
C ALA A 67 10.14 -4.59 0.88
N LEU A 68 10.19 -3.79 -0.21
CA LEU A 68 11.36 -3.00 -0.57
C LEU A 68 11.71 -1.99 0.53
N LEU A 69 10.73 -1.30 1.11
CA LEU A 69 10.94 -0.41 2.26
C LEU A 69 11.44 -1.14 3.52
N ALA A 70 11.17 -2.44 3.64
CA ALA A 70 11.74 -3.28 4.70
C ALA A 70 13.15 -3.81 4.38
N GLY A 71 13.60 -3.69 3.13
CA GLY A 71 14.88 -4.20 2.63
C GLY A 71 14.94 -5.72 2.49
N LYS A 72 13.81 -6.43 2.58
CA LYS A 72 13.74 -7.90 2.51
C LYS A 72 12.44 -8.37 1.85
N PRO A 73 12.46 -9.47 1.06
CA PRO A 73 11.25 -10.02 0.47
C PRO A 73 10.34 -10.64 1.54
N ILE A 74 9.03 -10.63 1.28
CA ILE A 74 8.04 -11.35 2.11
C ILE A 74 8.02 -12.82 1.68
N ALA A 75 7.97 -13.74 2.65
CA ALA A 75 7.82 -15.17 2.35
C ALA A 75 6.54 -15.45 1.55
N SER A 76 6.63 -16.32 0.53
CA SER A 76 5.51 -16.60 -0.40
C SER A 76 4.20 -17.00 0.31
N GLN A 77 4.27 -17.84 1.34
CA GLN A 77 3.09 -18.24 2.13
C GLN A 77 2.45 -17.06 2.86
N VAL A 78 3.25 -16.11 3.34
CA VAL A 78 2.75 -14.88 3.97
C VAL A 78 2.10 -13.98 2.92
N VAL A 79 2.70 -13.84 1.74
CA VAL A 79 2.12 -13.08 0.61
C VAL A 79 0.76 -13.66 0.21
N GLN A 80 0.61 -14.99 0.14
CA GLN A 80 -0.67 -15.62 -0.19
C GLN A 80 -1.76 -15.28 0.82
N HIS A 81 -1.49 -15.44 2.11
CA HIS A 81 -2.46 -15.13 3.16
C HIS A 81 -2.76 -13.63 3.28
N LEU A 82 -1.74 -12.79 3.17
CA LEU A 82 -1.88 -11.35 3.28
C LEU A 82 -2.57 -10.78 2.04
N GLY A 83 -2.13 -11.17 0.84
CA GLY A 83 -2.71 -10.77 -0.43
C GLY A 83 -4.20 -11.12 -0.53
N ALA A 84 -4.61 -12.33 -0.12
CA ALA A 84 -6.02 -12.71 -0.10
C ALA A 84 -6.88 -11.85 0.85
N ARG A 85 -6.30 -11.38 1.97
CA ARG A 85 -6.97 -10.45 2.89
C ARG A 85 -7.08 -9.06 2.29
N LEU A 86 -5.98 -8.54 1.76
CA LEU A 86 -5.91 -7.22 1.14
C LEU A 86 -6.81 -7.13 -0.10
N ASN A 87 -6.90 -8.19 -0.92
CA ASN A 87 -7.81 -8.23 -2.07
C ASN A 87 -9.28 -8.15 -1.63
N ARG A 88 -9.66 -8.83 -0.54
CA ARG A 88 -11.04 -8.72 -0.02
C ARG A 88 -11.34 -7.32 0.51
N ALA A 89 -10.44 -6.75 1.31
CA ALA A 89 -10.63 -5.38 1.81
C ALA A 89 -10.63 -4.35 0.67
N GLY A 90 -9.69 -4.47 -0.27
CA GLY A 90 -9.63 -3.61 -1.46
C GLY A 90 -10.91 -3.71 -2.29
N GLN A 91 -11.49 -4.89 -2.45
CA GLN A 91 -12.76 -5.04 -3.15
C GLN A 91 -13.91 -4.37 -2.40
N SER A 92 -13.94 -4.46 -1.06
CA SER A 92 -14.93 -3.75 -0.23
C SER A 92 -14.79 -2.24 -0.35
N VAL A 93 -13.57 -1.72 -0.30
CA VAL A 93 -13.29 -0.28 -0.53
C VAL A 93 -13.73 0.11 -1.94
N ARG A 94 -13.34 -0.63 -2.98
CA ARG A 94 -13.74 -0.32 -4.36
C ARG A 94 -15.24 -0.36 -4.58
N THR A 95 -15.96 -1.28 -3.92
CA THR A 95 -17.43 -1.36 -4.01
C THR A 95 -18.09 -0.17 -3.31
N LEU A 96 -17.42 0.42 -2.31
CA LEU A 96 -17.86 1.66 -1.69
C LEU A 96 -17.65 2.83 -2.65
N LEU A 97 -16.44 2.97 -3.21
CA LEU A 97 -16.05 4.11 -4.07
C LEU A 97 -16.76 4.10 -5.42
N ALA A 98 -16.89 2.93 -6.05
CA ALA A 98 -17.56 2.73 -7.34
C ALA A 98 -18.71 1.73 -7.16
N PRO A 99 -19.87 2.17 -6.63
CA PRO A 99 -21.02 1.30 -6.44
C PRO A 99 -21.53 0.76 -7.79
N PRO A 100 -22.07 -0.47 -7.83
CA PRO A 100 -22.66 -1.01 -9.04
C PRO A 100 -23.79 -0.12 -9.55
N ALA A 101 -23.93 -0.03 -10.87
CA ALA A 101 -24.92 0.81 -11.56
C ALA A 101 -26.32 0.67 -10.93
N GLY A 102 -26.95 1.81 -10.60
CA GLY A 102 -28.28 1.88 -9.99
C GLY A 102 -28.32 2.26 -8.50
N ARG A 103 -27.16 2.54 -7.88
CA ARG A 103 -27.07 3.27 -6.60
C ARG A 103 -26.49 4.66 -6.86
N SER A 104 -26.83 5.63 -6.00
CA SER A 104 -26.32 7.01 -6.05
C SER A 104 -24.86 7.05 -6.50
N ASP A 105 -24.58 7.90 -7.48
CA ASP A 105 -23.28 7.99 -8.15
C ASP A 105 -22.14 8.41 -7.22
N THR A 106 -22.44 8.86 -5.99
CA THR A 106 -21.45 9.29 -5.00
C THR A 106 -21.40 8.37 -3.79
N ALA A 107 -20.19 7.97 -3.45
CA ALA A 107 -19.91 7.14 -2.30
C ALA A 107 -20.15 7.91 -0.98
N PRO A 108 -20.80 7.31 0.04
CA PRO A 108 -21.14 8.03 1.26
C PRO A 108 -19.91 8.50 2.02
N SER A 109 -19.76 9.82 2.24
CA SER A 109 -18.60 10.40 2.94
C SER A 109 -18.42 9.78 4.34
N GLU A 110 -19.51 9.59 5.09
CA GLU A 110 -19.46 8.95 6.42
C GLU A 110 -18.86 7.53 6.38
N ALA A 111 -19.10 6.76 5.32
CA ALA A 111 -18.54 5.43 5.18
C ALA A 111 -17.04 5.46 4.86
N MET A 112 -16.59 6.45 4.08
CA MET A 112 -15.17 6.69 3.82
C MET A 112 -14.43 7.15 5.08
N GLU A 113 -15.00 8.09 5.83
CA GLU A 113 -14.45 8.57 7.11
C GLU A 113 -14.36 7.43 8.13
N ARG A 114 -15.35 6.53 8.17
CA ARG A 114 -15.27 5.32 8.99
C ARG A 114 -14.10 4.42 8.58
N ILE A 115 -13.82 4.30 7.28
CA ILE A 115 -12.69 3.50 6.76
C ILE A 115 -11.35 4.14 7.13
N THR A 116 -11.16 5.42 6.80
CA THR A 116 -9.88 6.13 6.93
C THR A 116 -9.61 6.60 8.36
N GLY A 117 -10.67 6.88 9.13
CA GLY A 117 -10.60 7.60 10.41
C GLY A 117 -10.27 9.08 10.26
N ALA A 118 -10.25 9.61 9.04
CA ALA A 118 -9.99 11.02 8.74
C ALA A 118 -11.32 11.75 8.49
N GLU A 119 -11.37 13.03 8.84
CA GLU A 119 -12.49 13.90 8.48
C GLU A 119 -12.34 14.30 7.01
N LEU A 120 -13.38 14.02 6.22
CA LEU A 120 -13.41 14.25 4.77
C LEU A 120 -14.38 15.39 4.40
N GLU A 121 -14.82 16.14 5.41
CA GLU A 121 -15.67 17.31 5.25
C GLU A 121 -14.98 18.40 4.42
N GLY A 122 -15.73 19.04 3.54
CA GLY A 122 -15.23 20.14 2.70
C GLY A 122 -14.38 19.74 1.50
N LEU A 123 -14.04 18.45 1.33
CA LEU A 123 -13.41 17.93 0.12
C LEU A 123 -14.45 17.72 -1.01
N SER A 124 -14.00 17.77 -2.26
CA SER A 124 -14.79 17.31 -3.41
C SER A 124 -14.99 15.79 -3.33
N ASP A 125 -16.01 15.24 -3.99
CA ASP A 125 -16.25 13.80 -3.92
C ASP A 125 -15.08 12.99 -4.52
N GLU A 126 -14.47 13.50 -5.59
CA GLU A 126 -13.27 12.93 -6.19
C GLU A 126 -12.07 12.93 -5.23
N ASP A 127 -11.86 14.02 -4.49
CA ASP A 127 -10.78 14.11 -3.50
C ASP A 127 -11.00 13.14 -2.32
N LYS A 128 -12.25 12.94 -1.88
CA LYS A 128 -12.59 11.97 -0.83
C LYS A 128 -12.27 10.55 -1.27
N GLU A 129 -12.63 10.20 -2.51
CA GLU A 129 -12.33 8.89 -3.08
C GLU A 129 -10.82 8.65 -3.16
N PHE A 130 -10.08 9.67 -3.61
CA PHE A 130 -8.64 9.60 -3.71
C PHE A 130 -7.95 9.47 -2.35
N GLU A 131 -8.34 10.25 -1.33
CA GLU A 131 -7.76 10.11 0.01
C GLU A 131 -8.11 8.75 0.64
N THR A 132 -9.30 8.22 0.36
CA THR A 132 -9.67 6.86 0.78
C THR A 132 -8.82 5.80 0.09
N ALA A 133 -8.53 5.95 -1.20
CA ALA A 133 -7.62 5.08 -1.92
C ALA A 133 -6.20 5.15 -1.34
N ARG A 134 -5.69 6.35 -1.06
CA ARG A 134 -4.38 6.55 -0.42
C ARG A 134 -4.30 5.93 0.97
N ALA A 135 -5.36 6.05 1.77
CA ALA A 135 -5.44 5.39 3.07
C ALA A 135 -5.32 3.86 2.95
N PHE A 136 -6.00 3.25 1.96
CA PHE A 136 -5.86 1.82 1.67
C PHE A 136 -4.44 1.45 1.23
N VAL A 137 -3.80 2.27 0.38
CA VAL A 137 -2.43 2.05 -0.07
C VAL A 137 -1.46 2.11 1.11
N ARG A 138 -1.52 3.15 1.95
CA ARG A 138 -0.72 3.27 3.19
C ARG A 138 -0.88 2.06 4.09
N PHE A 139 -2.13 1.64 4.29
CA PHE A 139 -2.46 0.44 5.03
C PHE A 139 -1.78 -0.82 4.45
N ALA A 140 -1.90 -1.07 3.15
CA ALA A 140 -1.34 -2.26 2.51
C ALA A 140 0.20 -2.23 2.44
N MET A 141 0.81 -1.06 2.21
CA MET A 141 2.26 -0.86 2.25
C MET A 141 2.82 -1.20 3.63
N GLU A 142 2.21 -0.66 4.69
CA GLU A 142 2.65 -0.92 6.06
C GLU A 142 2.47 -2.39 6.44
N ALA A 143 1.38 -3.02 6.02
CA ALA A 143 1.18 -4.45 6.22
C ALA A 143 2.27 -5.28 5.53
N GLY A 144 2.64 -4.94 4.30
CA GLY A 144 3.76 -5.56 3.59
C GLY A 144 5.10 -5.36 4.30
N ARG A 145 5.37 -4.14 4.78
CA ARG A 145 6.59 -3.80 5.53
C ARG A 145 6.71 -4.58 6.83
N LEU A 146 5.61 -4.70 7.58
CA LEU A 146 5.55 -5.47 8.83
C LEU A 146 5.71 -6.98 8.56
N ALA A 147 5.07 -7.50 7.51
CA ALA A 147 5.18 -8.89 7.11
C ALA A 147 6.62 -9.27 6.70
N ALA A 148 7.32 -8.38 6.00
CA ALA A 148 8.72 -8.58 5.61
C ALA A 148 9.69 -8.59 6.80
N ARG A 149 9.35 -7.90 7.90
CA ARG A 149 10.14 -7.84 9.13
C ARG A 149 9.84 -8.98 10.10
N ALA A 150 8.81 -9.79 9.84
CA ALA A 150 8.41 -10.85 10.73
C ALA A 150 9.45 -11.99 10.78
N PRO A 151 9.67 -12.62 11.95
CA PRO A 151 10.53 -13.79 12.05
C PRO A 151 10.01 -14.95 11.20
N SER A 152 10.91 -15.65 10.50
CA SER A 152 10.58 -16.81 9.64
C SER A 152 10.07 -18.03 10.42
N THR A 153 10.24 -18.07 11.74
CA THR A 153 9.76 -19.13 12.63
C THR A 153 8.27 -19.03 12.94
N GLN A 154 7.63 -17.90 12.64
CA GLN A 154 6.22 -17.66 12.93
C GLN A 154 5.31 -18.29 11.86
N PRO A 155 4.12 -18.82 12.23
CA PRO A 155 3.15 -19.33 11.27
C PRO A 155 2.75 -18.27 10.24
N PRO A 156 2.79 -18.55 8.92
CA PRO A 156 2.54 -17.54 7.88
C PRO A 156 1.18 -16.83 7.99
N ALA A 157 0.13 -17.59 8.31
CA ALA A 157 -1.21 -17.03 8.50
C ALA A 157 -1.30 -16.08 9.71
N ALA A 158 -0.55 -16.37 10.79
CA ALA A 158 -0.50 -15.53 11.98
C ALA A 158 0.23 -14.21 11.67
N VAL A 159 1.36 -14.27 10.95
CA VAL A 159 2.09 -13.08 10.48
C VAL A 159 1.19 -12.19 9.62
N ALA A 160 0.53 -12.76 8.61
CA ALA A 160 -0.37 -12.01 7.74
C ALA A 160 -1.51 -11.32 8.52
N THR A 161 -2.08 -12.02 9.50
CA THR A 161 -3.16 -11.48 10.35
C THR A 161 -2.65 -10.34 11.22
N ALA A 162 -1.51 -10.53 11.89
CA ALA A 162 -0.94 -9.52 12.77
C ALA A 162 -0.52 -8.27 12.00
N ALA A 163 0.17 -8.43 10.87
CA ALA A 163 0.62 -7.33 10.03
C ALA A 163 -0.55 -6.48 9.52
N ALA A 164 -1.59 -7.13 8.96
CA ALA A 164 -2.79 -6.43 8.51
C ALA A 164 -3.48 -5.70 9.67
N ARG A 165 -3.64 -6.34 10.83
CA ARG A 165 -4.33 -5.72 11.97
C ARG A 165 -3.57 -4.53 12.55
N VAL A 166 -2.24 -4.59 12.61
CA VAL A 166 -1.40 -3.48 13.06
C VAL A 166 -1.47 -2.31 12.09
N ALA A 167 -1.36 -2.57 10.79
CA ALA A 167 -1.43 -1.54 9.77
C ALA A 167 -2.82 -0.89 9.68
N ALA A 168 -3.90 -1.68 9.79
CA ALA A 168 -5.27 -1.19 9.72
C ALA A 168 -5.55 -0.16 10.81
N ARG A 169 -5.16 -0.44 12.06
CA ARG A 169 -5.34 0.50 13.18
C ARG A 169 -4.71 1.88 12.94
N ARG A 170 -3.70 1.98 12.09
CA ARG A 170 -2.98 3.23 11.83
C ARG A 170 -3.53 4.00 10.63
N HIS A 171 -3.92 3.30 9.58
CA HIS A 171 -4.20 3.91 8.27
C HIS A 171 -5.63 3.71 7.78
N ALA A 172 -6.31 2.67 8.27
CA ALA A 172 -7.65 2.34 7.85
C ALA A 172 -8.40 1.60 8.98
N PRO A 173 -8.69 2.28 10.11
CA PRO A 173 -9.24 1.65 11.31
C PRO A 173 -10.60 0.99 11.06
N GLY A 174 -11.39 1.46 10.08
CA GLY A 174 -12.66 0.84 9.71
C GLY A 174 -12.53 -0.45 8.91
N LEU A 175 -11.33 -0.81 8.42
CA LEU A 175 -11.08 -2.05 7.69
C LEU A 175 -10.72 -3.23 8.61
N ASP A 176 -10.95 -3.10 9.92
CA ASP A 176 -10.46 -4.08 10.89
C ASP A 176 -10.91 -5.51 10.50
N PHE A 177 -9.92 -6.33 10.13
CA PHE A 177 -10.04 -7.63 9.45
C PHE A 177 -10.66 -8.74 10.32
N VAL A 178 -11.34 -8.34 11.39
CA VAL A 178 -12.02 -9.17 12.37
C VAL A 178 -13.47 -9.45 11.95
N GLN A 179 -14.06 -8.67 11.02
CA GLN A 179 -15.48 -8.82 10.64
C GLN A 179 -15.78 -9.37 9.23
N LEU A 180 -14.78 -9.80 8.46
CA LEU A 180 -15.01 -10.47 7.16
C LEU A 180 -15.33 -11.98 7.27
N VAL A 181 -15.96 -12.39 8.38
CA VAL A 181 -16.68 -13.67 8.47
C VAL A 181 -18.18 -13.36 8.44
N PRO A 182 -18.88 -13.57 7.31
CA PRO A 182 -20.34 -13.67 7.36
C PRO A 182 -20.66 -14.99 8.07
N GLY A 183 -21.08 -14.95 9.35
CA GLY A 183 -21.73 -16.12 9.94
C GLY A 183 -21.53 -16.45 11.42
N PHE A 184 -20.72 -15.75 12.21
CA PHE A 184 -20.71 -15.99 13.67
C PHE A 184 -21.67 -15.05 14.40
N ARG A 185 -22.98 -15.24 14.16
CA ARG A 185 -23.96 -14.98 15.22
C ARG A 185 -23.65 -15.99 16.31
N ALA A 186 -22.96 -15.56 17.36
CA ALA A 186 -22.81 -16.32 18.57
C ALA A 186 -24.21 -16.78 19.02
N ARG A 187 -24.51 -18.07 18.82
CA ARG A 187 -25.72 -18.69 19.35
C ARG A 187 -25.56 -18.66 20.86
N ARG A 188 -26.10 -17.61 21.50
CA ARG A 188 -26.37 -17.63 22.94
C ARG A 188 -27.57 -18.56 23.13
N ALA A 189 -27.32 -19.86 23.07
CA ALA A 189 -28.27 -20.86 23.50
C ALA A 189 -28.42 -20.71 25.02
N ILE A 190 -29.43 -19.95 25.42
CA ILE A 190 -29.89 -19.90 26.80
C ILE A 190 -30.49 -21.28 27.08
N ARG A 191 -29.67 -22.17 27.67
CA ARG A 191 -30.14 -23.41 28.29
C ARG A 191 -30.94 -23.02 29.54
N ARG A 192 -32.22 -22.72 29.38
CA ARG A 192 -33.20 -22.82 30.48
C ARG A 192 -33.57 -24.29 30.63
N GLN A 193 -32.74 -25.03 31.36
CA GLN A 193 -33.23 -26.20 32.07
C GLN A 193 -33.81 -25.67 33.39
N SER A 194 -35.13 -25.53 33.44
CA SER A 194 -35.86 -25.46 34.70
C SER A 194 -36.48 -26.83 34.90
N PHE A 195 -35.84 -27.63 35.75
CA PHE A 195 -36.45 -28.74 36.45
C PHE A 195 -37.41 -28.17 37.50
N ALA A 196 -38.68 -28.57 37.44
CA ALA A 196 -39.62 -28.81 38.54
C ALA A 196 -41.04 -28.83 37.97
#